data_AF-A0AAU8I940-F1
#
_entry.id   AF-A0AAU8I940-F1
#
_cell.length_a   1.000
_cell.length_b   1.000
_cell.length_c   1.000
_cell.angle_alpha   90.00
_cell.angle_beta   90.00
_cell.angle_gamma   90.00
#
_symmetry.space_group_name_H-M   'P 1'
#
loop_
_entity.id
_entity.type
_entity.pdbx_description
1 polymer ?
#
loop_
_entity_poly.entity_id
_entity_poly.type
_entity_poly.pdbx_seq_one_letter_code
_entity_poly.pdbx_strand_id
1 'polypeptide(L)'
;MTQYAERVHTDQAQIQALEALILQLPGQSHVRIELTDGSVCFGTVSVRPSIQQFRDADGNEGSNAQVRIDDLDDPAQHRYLWLDQIRSVRQLPARPWDIDPRGDAS
;
A
#
# COMPACT_ATOMS: atom_id res chain seq x y z
N MET A 1 15.84 0.74 16.46
CA MET A 1 15.88 -0.60 15.82
C MET A 1 16.04 -0.36 14.33
N THR A 2 17.09 -0.90 13.72
CA THR A 2 17.37 -0.73 12.28
C THR A 2 16.39 -1.58 11.47
N GLN A 3 15.64 -0.97 10.57
CA GLN A 3 14.77 -1.69 9.65
C GLN A 3 15.57 -2.09 8.41
N TYR A 4 15.41 -3.33 7.96
CA TYR A 4 16.08 -3.83 6.76
C TYR A 4 15.07 -3.96 5.61
N ALA A 5 15.46 -3.52 4.43
CA ALA A 5 14.69 -3.66 3.20
C ALA A 5 15.55 -4.33 2.12
N GLU A 6 14.90 -5.06 1.21
CA GLU A 6 15.60 -5.64 0.06
C GLU A 6 16.15 -4.55 -0.87
N ARG A 7 15.41 -3.45 -1.01
CA ARG A 7 15.79 -2.28 -1.81
C ARG A 7 15.55 -1.01 -1.01
N VAL A 8 16.45 -0.05 -1.17
CA VAL A 8 16.34 1.29 -0.59
C VAL A 8 16.51 2.34 -1.68
N HIS A 9 15.80 3.46 -1.56
CA HIS A 9 15.88 4.56 -2.50
C HIS A 9 16.53 5.77 -1.84
N THR A 10 17.61 6.25 -2.42
CA THR A 10 18.32 7.47 -2.00
C THR A 10 18.03 8.66 -2.91
N ASP A 11 17.47 8.40 -4.09
CA ASP A 11 17.13 9.42 -5.07
C ASP A 11 15.82 10.14 -4.73
N GLN A 12 15.82 11.46 -4.77
CA GLN A 12 14.67 12.28 -4.40
C GLN A 12 13.46 12.03 -5.32
N ALA A 13 13.67 11.77 -6.61
CA ALA A 13 12.57 11.53 -7.54
C ALA A 13 11.87 10.20 -7.24
N GLN A 14 12.63 9.18 -6.81
CA GLN A 14 12.06 7.91 -6.35
C GLN A 14 11.26 8.10 -5.06
N ILE A 15 11.80 8.84 -4.09
CA ILE A 15 11.10 9.13 -2.83
C ILE A 15 9.78 9.85 -3.10
N GLN A 16 9.79 10.86 -3.97
CA GLN A 16 8.58 11.59 -4.36
C GLN A 16 7.55 10.69 -5.07
N ALA A 17 8.00 9.74 -5.90
CA ALA A 17 7.11 8.74 -6.51
C ALA A 17 6.45 7.84 -5.45
N LEU A 18 7.20 7.42 -4.42
CA LEU A 18 6.65 6.68 -3.29
C LEU A 18 5.64 7.52 -2.50
N GLU A 19 5.94 8.79 -2.22
CA GLU A 19 5.01 9.71 -1.55
C GLU A 19 3.71 9.90 -2.35
N ALA A 20 3.81 10.03 -3.67
CA ALA A 20 2.65 10.11 -4.55
C ALA A 20 1.81 8.83 -4.54
N LEU A 21 2.43 7.65 -4.38
CA LEU A 21 1.71 6.39 -4.18
C LEU A 21 1.03 6.32 -2.81
N ILE A 22 1.67 6.81 -1.74
CA ILE A 22 1.08 6.88 -0.39
C ILE A 22 -0.20 7.71 -0.42
N LEU A 23 -0.20 8.84 -1.12
CA LEU A 23 -1.38 9.71 -1.26
C LEU A 23 -2.54 9.02 -1.99
N GLN A 24 -2.25 8.05 -2.87
CA GLN A 24 -3.26 7.25 -3.58
C GLN A 24 -3.75 6.03 -2.78
N LEU A 25 -3.18 5.76 -1.61
CA LEU A 25 -3.53 4.65 -0.73
C LEU A 25 -4.19 5.17 0.57
N PRO A 26 -5.41 5.73 0.49
CA PRO A 26 -6.12 6.11 1.69
C PRO A 26 -6.44 4.86 2.52
N GLY A 27 -6.18 4.96 3.83
CA GLY A 27 -6.55 3.90 4.76
C GLY A 27 -8.05 3.61 4.72
N GLN A 28 -8.42 2.36 4.98
CA GLN A 28 -9.79 1.82 4.95
C GLN A 28 -10.46 1.94 3.57
N SER A 29 -9.68 1.95 2.49
CA SER A 29 -10.21 1.94 1.13
C SER A 29 -9.84 0.66 0.39
N HIS A 30 -10.78 0.18 -0.43
CA HIS A 30 -10.56 -0.93 -1.35
C HIS A 30 -9.66 -0.47 -2.48
N VAL A 31 -8.59 -1.23 -2.74
CA VAL A 31 -7.62 -0.89 -3.77
C VAL A 31 -7.29 -2.11 -4.62
N ARG A 32 -7.10 -1.87 -5.92
CA ARG A 32 -6.45 -2.80 -6.84
C ARG A 32 -5.01 -2.35 -6.98
N ILE A 33 -4.09 -3.23 -6.63
CA ILE A 33 -2.64 -3.01 -6.74
C ILE A 33 -2.13 -3.90 -7.85
N GLU A 34 -1.44 -3.31 -8.82
CA GLU A 34 -0.70 -4.03 -9.84
C GLU A 34 0.78 -3.98 -9.48
N LEU A 35 1.40 -5.16 -9.36
CA LEU A 35 2.83 -5.30 -9.07
C LEU A 35 3.64 -5.21 -10.37
N THR A 36 4.93 -4.89 -10.24
CA THR A 36 5.87 -4.81 -11.37
C THR A 36 6.05 -6.15 -12.10
N ASP A 37 5.87 -7.26 -11.39
CA ASP A 37 5.84 -8.63 -11.94
C ASP A 37 4.60 -8.92 -12.81
N GLY A 38 3.59 -8.04 -12.82
CA GLY A 38 2.33 -8.23 -13.53
C GLY A 38 1.24 -8.90 -12.69
N SER A 39 1.59 -9.39 -11.51
CA SER A 39 0.65 -9.87 -10.51
C SER A 39 -0.30 -8.75 -10.04
N VAL A 40 -1.58 -9.08 -9.82
CA VAL A 40 -2.60 -8.12 -9.38
C VAL A 40 -3.19 -8.59 -8.07
N CYS A 41 -3.27 -7.68 -7.10
CA CYS A 41 -3.81 -7.94 -5.78
C CYS A 41 -4.99 -7.01 -5.51
N PHE A 42 -6.02 -7.53 -4.86
CA PHE A 42 -7.18 -6.77 -4.40
C PHE A 42 -7.24 -6.89 -2.88
N GLY A 43 -7.53 -5.79 -2.21
CA GLY A 43 -7.71 -5.81 -0.77
C GLY A 43 -7.98 -4.42 -0.21
N THR A 44 -7.98 -4.33 1.11
CA THR A 44 -8.25 -3.09 1.83
C THR A 44 -6.97 -2.58 2.48
N VAL A 45 -6.70 -1.29 2.31
CA VAL A 45 -5.54 -0.64 2.96
C VAL A 45 -5.81 -0.50 4.45
N SER A 46 -5.35 -1.45 5.26
CA SER A 46 -5.59 -1.42 6.71
C SER A 46 -4.65 -0.49 7.43
N VAL A 47 -3.41 -0.36 6.95
CA VAL A 47 -2.42 0.57 7.50
C VAL A 47 -1.87 1.41 6.36
N ARG A 48 -1.93 2.74 6.54
CA ARG A 48 -1.37 3.67 5.57
C ARG A 48 0.15 3.48 5.50
N PRO A 49 0.71 3.36 4.28
CA PRO A 49 2.15 3.32 4.12
C PRO A 49 2.77 4.66 4.52
N SER A 50 3.97 4.61 5.08
CA SER A 50 4.77 5.79 5.44
C SER A 50 6.21 5.58 5.00
N ILE A 51 6.83 6.63 4.47
CA ILE A 51 8.26 6.62 4.16
C ILE A 51 9.03 6.45 5.46
N GLN A 52 9.90 5.44 5.50
CA GLN A 52 10.80 5.16 6.61
C GLN A 52 12.21 4.94 6.07
N GLN A 53 13.20 5.11 6.94
CA GLN A 53 14.58 4.78 6.60
C GLN A 53 14.84 3.30 6.82
N PHE A 54 15.36 2.66 5.79
CA PHE A 54 15.76 1.27 5.79
C PHE A 54 17.24 1.16 5.41
N ARG A 55 17.84 0.03 5.78
CA ARG A 55 19.17 -0.35 5.34
C ARG A 55 19.08 -1.61 4.47
N ASP A 56 19.80 -1.62 3.35
CA ASP A 56 19.88 -2.81 2.50
C ASP A 56 20.95 -3.81 3.00
N ALA A 57 21.07 -4.94 2.32
CA ALA A 57 22.05 -5.98 2.65
C ALA A 57 23.51 -5.54 2.42
N ASP A 58 23.74 -4.53 1.59
CA ASP A 58 25.06 -3.96 1.28
C ASP A 58 25.46 -2.89 2.33
N GLY A 59 24.52 -2.50 3.19
CA GLY A 59 24.72 -1.52 4.26
C GLY A 59 24.35 -0.10 3.84
N ASN A 60 23.79 0.09 2.65
CA ASN A 60 23.32 1.38 2.16
C ASN A 60 22.06 1.77 2.91
N GLU A 61 22.02 3.04 3.33
CA GLU A 61 20.88 3.63 4.00
C GLU A 61 20.07 4.44 3.01
N GLY A 62 18.76 4.22 2.98
CA GLY A 62 17.86 4.94 2.11
C GLY A 62 16.42 4.87 2.59
N SER A 63 15.53 5.40 1.78
CA SER A 63 14.11 5.46 2.09
C SER A 63 13.34 4.39 1.33
N ASN A 64 12.37 3.76 1.99
CA ASN A 64 11.37 2.93 1.34
C ASN A 64 10.05 3.02 2.13
N ALA A 65 8.99 2.40 1.62
CA ALA A 65 7.71 2.30 2.28
C ALA A 65 7.07 0.94 1.99
N GLN A 66 6.32 0.45 2.97
CA GLN A 66 5.56 -0.78 2.86
C GLN A 66 4.10 -0.50 3.21
N VAL A 67 3.19 -1.01 2.39
CA VAL A 67 1.75 -0.97 2.64
C VAL A 67 1.28 -2.32 3.16
N ARG A 68 0.39 -2.28 4.15
CA ARG A 68 -0.35 -3.46 4.60
C ARG A 68 -1.72 -3.48 3.95
N ILE A 69 -1.98 -4.54 3.21
CA ILE A 69 -3.26 -4.81 2.57
C ILE A 69 -3.85 -6.04 3.23
N ASP A 70 -5.06 -5.91 3.75
CA ASP A 70 -5.80 -7.06 4.26
C ASP A 70 -6.66 -7.62 3.13
N ASP A 71 -6.66 -8.94 2.98
CA ASP A 71 -7.39 -9.62 1.92
C ASP A 71 -8.90 -9.43 2.10
N LEU A 72 -9.61 -9.35 0.97
CA LEU A 72 -11.05 -9.11 0.93
C LEU A 72 -11.85 -10.36 1.31
N ASP A 73 -11.34 -11.55 1.01
CA ASP A 73 -11.97 -12.82 1.31
C ASP A 73 -11.60 -13.32 2.71
N ASP A 74 -10.37 -13.05 3.16
CA ASP A 74 -9.91 -13.39 4.51
C ASP A 74 -9.19 -12.19 5.18
N PRO A 75 -9.90 -11.39 6.00
CA PRO A 75 -9.30 -10.22 6.64
C PRO A 75 -8.24 -10.56 7.70
N ALA A 76 -8.08 -11.84 8.08
CA ALA A 76 -6.96 -12.26 8.92
C ALA A 76 -5.65 -12.39 8.11
N GLN A 77 -5.77 -12.60 6.80
CA GLN A 77 -4.65 -12.63 5.86
C GLN A 77 -4.23 -11.20 5.48
N HIS A 78 -3.21 -10.72 6.16
CA HIS A 78 -2.56 -9.45 5.84
C HIS A 78 -1.32 -9.68 4.95
N ARG A 79 -1.20 -8.87 3.90
CA ARG A 79 -0.08 -8.89 2.96
C ARG A 79 0.67 -7.57 3.04
N TYR A 80 1.97 -7.67 3.30
CA TYR A 80 2.87 -6.54 3.28
C TYR A 80 3.50 -6.42 1.90
N LEU A 81 3.25 -5.31 1.21
CA LEU A 81 3.76 -5.05 -0.14
C LEU A 81 4.67 -3.83 -0.10
N TRP A 82 5.84 -3.92 -0.73
CA TRP A 82 6.73 -2.80 -0.90
C TRP A 82 6.20 -1.85 -1.97
N LEU A 83 6.21 -0.54 -1.71
CA LEU A 83 5.73 0.44 -2.68
C LEU A 83 6.58 0.47 -3.95
N ASP A 84 7.87 0.14 -3.88
CA ASP A 84 8.74 0.07 -5.06
C ASP A 84 8.37 -1.07 -6.03
N GLN A 85 7.72 -2.11 -5.52
CA GLN A 85 7.21 -3.22 -6.33
C GLN A 85 5.81 -2.93 -6.88
N ILE A 86 5.19 -1.83 -6.49
CA ILE A 86 3.87 -1.43 -6.98
C ILE A 86 4.06 -0.66 -8.28
N ARG A 87 3.55 -1.23 -9.37
CA ARG A 87 3.51 -0.58 -10.68
C ARG A 87 2.42 0.49 -10.73
N SER A 88 1.24 0.19 -10.19
CA SER A 88 0.10 1.11 -10.19
C SER A 88 -0.92 0.74 -9.12
N VAL A 89 -1.52 1.76 -8.51
CA VAL A 89 -2.63 1.63 -7.57
C VAL A 89 -3.88 2.22 -8.21
N ARG A 90 -5.00 1.52 -8.07
CA ARG A 90 -6.31 2.05 -8.42
C ARG A 90 -7.25 1.89 -7.23
N GLN A 91 -7.75 2.99 -6.71
CA GLN A 91 -8.83 2.96 -5.73
C GLN A 91 -10.09 2.41 -6.38
N LEU A 92 -10.71 1.43 -5.72
CA LEU A 92 -11.97 0.86 -6.13
C LEU A 92 -13.11 1.61 -5.42
N PRO A 93 -14.26 1.80 -6.08
CA PRO A 93 -15.43 2.32 -5.41
C PRO A 93 -15.80 1.39 -4.24
N ALA A 94 -16.30 1.97 -3.15
CA ALA A 94 -16.92 1.19 -2.08
C ALA A 94 -18.01 0.30 -2.67
N ARG A 95 -18.12 -0.95 -2.19
CA ARG A 95 -19.14 -1.87 -2.69
C ARG A 95 -20.52 -1.25 -2.42
N PRO A 96 -21.46 -1.28 -3.38
CA PRO A 96 -22.74 -0.57 -3.27
C PRO A 96 -23.66 -1.07 -2.14
N TRP A 97 -23.36 -2.20 -1.49
CA TRP A 97 -24.09 -2.70 -0.31
C TRP A 97 -23.44 -2.33 1.03
N ASP A 98 -22.26 -1.69 1.03
CA ASP A 98 -21.64 -1.09 2.22
C ASP A 98 -22.35 0.21 2.64
N ILE A 99 -23.09 0.81 1.69
CA ILE A 99 -24.04 1.88 1.93
C ILE A 99 -25.31 1.20 2.43
N ASP A 100 -25.52 1.16 3.74
CA ASP A 100 -26.78 0.71 4.32
C ASP A 100 -27.95 1.50 3.69
N PRO A 101 -28.94 0.85 3.03
CA PRO A 101 -30.11 1.54 2.49
C PRO A 101 -31.19 1.82 3.55
N ARG A 102 -30.91 1.70 4.85
CA ARG A 102 -31.85 1.98 5.95
C ARG A 102 -31.47 3.27 6.69
N GLY A 103 -31.26 4.33 5.92
CA GLY A 103 -30.97 5.67 6.44
C GLY A 103 -31.96 6.73 6.00
N ASP A 104 -33.24 6.42 5.75
CA ASP A 104 -34.32 7.41 5.85
C ASP A 104 -35.70 6.72 5.80
N ALA A 105 -36.20 6.34 6.97
CA ALA A 105 -37.61 6.07 7.20
C ALA A 105 -37.91 6.23 8.69
N SER A 106 -38.01 7.47 9.16
CA SER A 106 -38.90 7.89 10.26
C SER A 106 -38.95 9.40 10.35
#